data_AF-A0A497B1Q1-F1
#
_entry.id   AF-A0A497B1Q1-F1
#
_cell.length_a   1.000
_cell.length_b   1.000
_cell.length_c   1.000
_cell.angle_alpha   90.00
_cell.angle_beta   90.00
_cell.angle_gamma   90.00
#
_symmetry.space_group_name_H-M   'P 1'
#
loop_
_entity.id
_entity.type
_entity.pdbx_description
1 polymer ?
#
loop_
_entity_poly.entity_id
_entity_poly.type
_entity_poly.pdbx_seq_one_letter_code
_entity_poly.pdbx_strand_id
1 'polypeptide(L)'
;MSITIVGLGPGNPGLITTEVWEILNNAEEIYVRTIRHPTVSALPEGLKVHSFDHLYEEKETFDEVYQAIAEEVIKLGSRPQGVIYAVPGHPLVGEATTKLILELAAKAGVEVSIKEGLSFLEPVFTTLRLDPVDGLQIVDASELATHHHPRLDPDRPAIVAQLYDRFLASQVKAVLLDIYPEEHPLTLVIGAGTAQEEVVSLPLYELDRYQRIDHLTSLY
;
A
#
# COMPACT_ATOMS: atom_id res chain seq x y z
N MET A 1 -13.73 23.45 3.58
CA MET A 1 -13.13 22.36 4.38
C MET A 1 -13.05 21.17 3.47
N SER A 2 -11.84 20.73 3.14
CA SER A 2 -11.60 19.74 2.09
C SER A 2 -10.30 18.97 2.36
N ILE A 3 -10.33 17.69 2.03
CA ILE A 3 -9.17 16.81 2.05
C ILE A 3 -8.95 16.31 0.63
N THR A 4 -7.77 16.57 0.06
CA THR A 4 -7.35 15.97 -1.20
C THR A 4 -6.34 14.88 -0.89
N ILE A 5 -6.67 13.63 -1.20
CA ILE A 5 -5.75 12.49 -1.02
C ILE A 5 -5.15 12.15 -2.38
N VAL A 6 -3.83 12.14 -2.48
CA VAL A 6 -3.10 11.89 -3.73
C VAL A 6 -2.20 10.66 -3.63
N GLY A 7 -2.17 9.86 -4.71
CA GLY A 7 -1.27 8.73 -4.83
C GLY A 7 0.10 9.14 -5.40
N LEU A 8 1.20 8.77 -4.73
CA LEU A 8 2.56 9.06 -5.17
C LEU A 8 3.14 8.02 -6.15
N GLY A 9 2.40 6.96 -6.47
CA GLY A 9 2.92 5.87 -7.30
C GLY A 9 3.80 4.90 -6.50
N PRO A 10 4.40 3.88 -7.16
CA PRO A 10 5.17 2.82 -6.51
C PRO A 10 6.63 3.19 -6.17
N GLY A 11 7.01 4.46 -6.31
CA GLY A 11 8.34 4.96 -5.92
C GLY A 11 9.12 5.64 -7.05
N ASN A 12 8.87 5.30 -8.33
CA ASN A 12 9.46 6.05 -9.45
C ASN A 12 8.67 7.36 -9.65
N PRO A 13 9.30 8.56 -9.52
CA PRO A 13 8.62 9.83 -9.73
C PRO A 13 7.98 10.00 -11.11
N GLY A 14 8.52 9.33 -12.13
CA GLY A 14 7.94 9.34 -13.48
C GLY A 14 6.60 8.61 -13.60
N LEU A 15 6.15 7.95 -12.53
CA LEU A 15 4.85 7.27 -12.43
C LEU A 15 3.82 8.06 -11.61
N ILE A 16 4.15 9.28 -11.18
CA ILE A 16 3.14 10.21 -10.68
C ILE A 16 2.24 10.60 -11.86
N THR A 17 0.92 10.58 -11.65
CA THR A 17 -0.03 11.01 -12.67
C THR A 17 0.13 12.49 -12.96
N THR A 18 -0.14 12.92 -14.20
CA THR A 18 -0.06 14.34 -14.56
C THR A 18 -0.98 15.20 -13.69
N GLU A 19 -2.17 14.71 -13.35
CA GLU A 19 -3.11 15.42 -12.45
C GLU A 19 -2.49 15.64 -11.07
N VAL A 20 -1.92 14.61 -10.44
CA VAL A 20 -1.27 14.76 -9.13
C VAL A 20 -0.07 15.70 -9.23
N TRP A 21 0.76 15.58 -10.26
CA TRP A 21 1.89 16.47 -10.46
C TRP A 21 1.48 17.95 -10.58
N GLU A 22 0.42 18.25 -11.33
CA GLU A 22 -0.12 19.61 -11.44
C GLU A 22 -0.65 20.15 -10.11
N ILE A 23 -1.33 19.33 -9.32
CA ILE A 23 -1.76 19.71 -7.97
C ILE A 23 -0.55 20.06 -7.09
N LEU A 24 0.49 19.23 -7.12
CA LEU A 24 1.70 19.41 -6.30
C LEU A 24 2.48 20.67 -6.69
N ASN A 25 2.54 21.04 -7.98
CA ASN A 25 3.22 22.24 -8.43
C ASN A 25 2.51 23.54 -8.03
N ASN A 26 1.21 23.47 -7.72
CA ASN A 26 0.41 24.63 -7.30
C ASN A 26 0.15 24.66 -5.79
N ALA A 27 0.63 23.67 -5.05
CA ALA A 27 0.44 23.55 -3.61
C ALA A 27 1.52 24.29 -2.82
N GLU A 28 1.14 24.87 -1.69
CA GLU A 28 2.09 25.47 -0.74
C GLU A 28 2.69 24.42 0.22
N GLU A 29 1.86 23.48 0.67
CA GLU A 29 2.27 22.42 1.59
C GLU A 29 1.60 21.08 1.26
N ILE A 30 2.25 20.00 1.66
CA ILE A 30 1.77 18.63 1.55
C ILE A 30 2.07 17.86 2.83
N TYR A 31 1.17 16.97 3.21
CA TYR A 31 1.38 16.02 4.29
C TYR A 31 1.56 14.62 3.70
N VAL A 32 2.70 13.99 3.92
CA VAL A 32 2.98 12.63 3.45
C VAL A 32 2.81 11.63 4.59
N ARG A 33 2.28 10.44 4.28
CA ARG A 33 2.25 9.32 5.23
C ARG A 33 3.65 9.03 5.79
N THR A 34 4.65 9.08 4.93
CA THR A 34 6.05 8.84 5.28
C THR A 34 6.99 9.58 4.33
N ILE A 35 8.09 10.13 4.86
CA ILE A 35 9.15 10.75 4.06
C ILE A 35 10.02 9.70 3.36
N ARG A 36 9.94 8.44 3.78
CA ARG A 36 10.77 7.34 3.26
C ARG A 36 10.41 6.93 1.84
N HIS A 37 9.26 7.38 1.33
CA HIS A 37 8.82 7.05 -0.01
C HIS A 37 9.75 7.69 -1.07
N PRO A 38 10.33 6.93 -2.02
CA PRO A 38 11.37 7.46 -2.91
C PRO A 38 10.95 8.69 -3.71
N THR A 39 9.66 8.75 -4.10
CA THR A 39 9.08 9.87 -4.85
C THR A 39 9.12 11.20 -4.11
N VAL A 40 9.17 11.19 -2.78
CA VAL A 40 9.21 12.42 -1.96
C VAL A 40 10.43 13.27 -2.29
N SER A 41 11.56 12.63 -2.63
CA SER A 41 12.79 13.33 -2.99
C SER A 41 12.71 14.12 -4.30
N ALA A 42 11.71 13.82 -5.13
CA ALA A 42 11.50 14.43 -6.44
C ALA A 42 10.29 15.38 -6.47
N LEU A 43 9.70 15.69 -5.31
CA LEU A 43 8.60 16.65 -5.24
C LEU A 43 9.05 18.05 -5.67
N PRO A 44 8.13 18.91 -6.15
CA PRO A 44 8.45 20.25 -6.64
C PRO A 44 9.26 21.09 -5.65
N GLU A 45 10.25 21.83 -6.15
CA GLU A 45 11.04 22.76 -5.33
C GLU A 45 10.13 23.83 -4.71
N GLY A 46 10.32 24.10 -3.42
CA GLY A 46 9.51 25.08 -2.67
C GLY A 46 8.23 24.52 -2.06
N LEU A 47 7.80 23.30 -2.42
CA LEU A 47 6.70 22.62 -1.75
C LEU A 47 7.10 22.23 -0.32
N LYS A 48 6.35 22.69 0.68
CA LYS A 48 6.63 22.37 2.07
C LYS A 48 6.11 20.97 2.42
N VAL A 49 7.02 20.05 2.68
CA VAL A 49 6.68 18.65 3.00
C VAL A 49 6.63 18.44 4.51
N HIS A 50 5.47 17.97 4.99
CA HIS A 50 5.23 17.52 6.36
C HIS A 50 5.11 16.00 6.38
N SER A 51 5.72 15.32 7.34
CA SER A 51 5.63 13.85 7.47
C SER A 51 4.97 13.44 8.79
N PHE A 52 4.23 12.34 8.74
CA PHE A 52 3.68 11.68 9.92
C PHE A 52 4.59 10.60 10.52
N ASP A 53 5.84 10.49 10.06
CA ASP A 53 6.79 9.46 10.55
C ASP A 53 6.95 9.47 12.09
N HIS A 54 6.83 10.63 12.74
CA HIS A 54 6.89 10.75 14.21
C HIS A 54 5.84 9.89 14.92
N LEU A 55 4.67 9.67 14.32
CA LEU A 55 3.63 8.83 14.92
C LEU A 55 4.04 7.36 15.00
N TYR A 56 4.89 6.88 14.09
CA TYR A 56 5.43 5.52 14.15
C TYR A 56 6.43 5.33 15.30
N GLU A 57 6.99 6.41 15.84
CA GLU A 57 7.88 6.37 17.01
C GLU A 57 7.08 6.47 18.32
N GLU A 58 5.91 7.13 18.29
CA GLU A 58 5.09 7.40 19.47
C GLU A 58 4.05 6.33 19.80
N LYS A 59 3.66 5.50 18.84
CA LYS A 59 2.60 4.49 18.99
C LYS A 59 3.15 3.07 19.01
N GLU A 60 2.44 2.16 19.65
CA GLU A 60 2.89 0.77 19.81
C GLU A 60 2.45 -0.12 18.65
N THR A 61 1.34 0.23 17.99
CA THR A 61 0.75 -0.58 16.92
C THR A 61 0.49 0.23 15.65
N PHE A 62 0.51 -0.44 14.50
CA PHE A 62 0.19 0.20 13.21
C PHE A 62 -1.23 0.78 13.19
N ASP A 63 -2.21 0.09 13.79
CA ASP A 63 -3.59 0.59 13.87
C ASP A 63 -3.68 1.93 14.62
N GLU A 64 -2.95 2.07 15.74
CA GLU A 64 -2.87 3.33 16.48
C GLU A 64 -2.19 4.43 15.66
N VAL A 65 -1.12 4.11 14.91
CA VAL A 65 -0.47 5.05 13.99
C VAL A 65 -1.47 5.54 12.95
N TYR A 66 -2.14 4.62 12.26
CA TYR A 66 -3.05 4.95 11.16
C TYR A 66 -4.26 5.75 11.63
N GLN A 67 -4.80 5.40 12.80
CA GLN A 67 -5.87 6.16 13.45
C GLN A 67 -5.44 7.59 13.77
N ALA A 68 -4.24 7.75 14.36
CA ALA A 68 -3.71 9.08 14.70
C ALA A 68 -3.45 9.94 13.44
N ILE A 69 -2.91 9.34 12.36
CA ILE A 69 -2.75 10.01 11.06
C ILE A 69 -4.10 10.48 10.54
N ALA A 70 -5.10 9.60 10.51
CA ALA A 70 -6.41 9.92 9.98
C ALA A 70 -7.08 11.07 10.75
N GLU A 71 -7.00 11.05 12.08
CA GLU A 71 -7.51 12.13 12.93
C GLU A 71 -6.81 13.48 12.66
N GLU A 72 -5.49 13.47 12.48
CA GLU A 72 -4.75 14.68 12.19
C GLU A 72 -5.06 15.23 10.80
N VAL A 73 -5.19 14.37 9.79
CA VAL A 73 -5.62 14.76 8.44
C VAL A 73 -7.03 15.38 8.47
N ILE A 74 -7.95 14.86 9.28
CA ILE A 74 -9.29 15.44 9.46
C ILE A 74 -9.22 16.84 10.07
N LYS A 75 -8.41 17.04 11.11
CA LYS A 75 -8.19 18.37 11.71
C LYS A 75 -7.60 19.34 10.69
N LEU A 76 -6.61 18.90 9.92
CA LEU A 76 -5.96 19.72 8.88
C LEU A 76 -6.93 20.07 7.75
N GLY A 77 -7.76 19.13 7.30
CA GLY A 77 -8.78 19.33 6.27
C GLY A 77 -9.93 20.26 6.70
N SER A 78 -10.12 20.41 8.02
CA SER A 78 -11.09 21.35 8.59
C SER A 78 -10.60 22.80 8.61
N ARG A 79 -9.32 23.05 8.31
CA ARG A 79 -8.78 24.41 8.16
C ARG A 79 -9.34 25.09 6.89
N PRO A 80 -9.35 26.44 6.82
CA PRO A 80 -9.83 27.15 5.62
C PRO A 80 -9.12 26.75 4.32
N GLN A 81 -7.81 26.50 4.38
CA GLN A 81 -6.99 26.06 3.24
C GLN A 81 -7.08 24.55 2.93
N GLY A 82 -7.74 23.77 3.79
CA GLY A 82 -7.80 22.31 3.65
C GLY A 82 -6.45 21.61 3.87
N VAL A 83 -6.33 20.41 3.28
CA VAL A 83 -5.11 19.60 3.34
C VAL A 83 -4.93 18.78 2.06
N ILE A 84 -3.69 18.68 1.59
CA ILE A 84 -3.26 17.69 0.61
C ILE A 84 -2.50 16.61 1.37
N TYR A 85 -3.04 15.39 1.35
CA TYR A 85 -2.46 14.23 1.99
C TYR A 85 -1.97 13.24 0.93
N ALA A 86 -0.71 12.85 0.99
CA ALA A 86 -0.08 11.98 0.02
C ALA A 86 0.30 10.63 0.62
N VAL A 87 -0.04 9.58 -0.11
CA VAL A 87 0.21 8.20 0.28
C VAL A 87 1.02 7.47 -0.81
N PRO A 88 1.87 6.50 -0.42
CA PRO A 88 2.51 5.60 -1.38
C PRO A 88 1.47 4.87 -2.25
N GLY A 89 1.80 4.68 -3.53
CA GLY A 89 0.94 3.93 -4.44
C GLY A 89 -0.36 4.64 -4.79
N HIS A 90 -1.45 3.88 -4.80
CA HIS A 90 -2.81 4.32 -5.07
C HIS A 90 -3.57 4.53 -3.76
N PRO A 91 -4.31 5.64 -3.54
CA PRO A 91 -4.93 5.92 -2.24
C PRO A 91 -5.91 4.87 -1.72
N LEU A 92 -6.52 4.10 -2.62
CA LEU A 92 -7.47 3.04 -2.28
C LEU A 92 -6.92 1.60 -2.35
N VAL A 93 -5.62 1.40 -2.60
CA VAL A 93 -5.02 0.07 -2.71
C VAL A 93 -4.05 -0.16 -1.55
N GLY A 94 -4.48 -0.96 -0.56
CA GLY A 94 -3.65 -1.32 0.59
C GLY A 94 -3.31 -0.15 1.53
N GLU A 95 -4.08 0.95 1.49
CA GLU A 95 -3.81 2.13 2.31
C GLU A 95 -4.88 2.31 3.40
N ALA A 96 -4.55 1.85 4.61
CA ALA A 96 -5.45 1.87 5.76
C ALA A 96 -5.85 3.30 6.17
N THR A 97 -4.93 4.27 6.07
CA THR A 97 -5.20 5.65 6.49
C THR A 97 -6.30 6.30 5.63
N THR A 98 -6.30 6.06 4.32
CA THR A 98 -7.34 6.59 3.42
C THR A 98 -8.72 6.09 3.82
N LYS A 99 -8.86 4.80 4.14
CA LYS A 99 -10.15 4.21 4.57
C LYS A 99 -10.65 4.90 5.85
N LEU A 100 -9.79 5.04 6.86
CA LEU A 100 -10.12 5.73 8.12
C LEU A 100 -10.51 7.20 7.89
N ILE A 101 -9.77 7.91 7.02
CA ILE A 101 -10.07 9.30 6.67
C ILE A 101 -11.45 9.42 6.03
N LEU A 102 -11.82 8.54 5.09
CA LEU A 102 -13.13 8.54 4.46
C LEU A 102 -14.26 8.34 5.49
N GLU A 103 -14.09 7.40 6.41
CA GLU A 103 -15.07 7.13 7.47
C GLU A 103 -15.23 8.31 8.44
N LEU A 104 -14.12 8.93 8.86
CA LEU A 104 -14.12 10.08 9.76
C LEU A 104 -14.67 11.33 9.06
N ALA A 105 -14.31 11.56 7.81
CA ALA A 105 -14.74 12.72 7.03
C ALA A 105 -16.25 12.69 6.79
N ALA A 106 -16.82 11.51 6.49
CA ALA A 106 -18.26 11.33 6.36
C ALA A 106 -19.01 11.70 7.65
N LYS A 107 -18.47 11.34 8.82
CA LYS A 107 -19.05 11.72 10.12
C LYS A 107 -18.92 13.21 10.42
N ALA A 108 -17.83 13.83 9.98
CA ALA A 108 -17.53 15.24 10.22
C ALA A 108 -18.12 16.19 9.17
N GLY A 109 -18.70 15.68 8.08
CA GLY A 109 -19.19 16.49 6.96
C GLY A 109 -18.06 17.19 6.18
N VAL A 110 -16.87 16.59 6.15
CA VAL A 110 -15.71 17.10 5.39
C VAL A 110 -15.68 16.42 4.02
N GLU A 111 -15.52 17.22 2.97
CA GLU A 111 -15.41 16.69 1.60
C GLU A 111 -14.03 16.07 1.37
N VAL A 112 -14.01 14.87 0.77
CA VAL A 112 -12.77 14.16 0.40
C VAL A 112 -12.72 13.98 -1.11
N SER A 113 -11.64 14.41 -1.74
CA SER A 113 -11.32 14.14 -3.14
C SER A 113 -10.13 13.19 -3.21
N ILE A 114 -10.25 12.12 -3.99
CA ILE A 114 -9.17 11.15 -4.22
C ILE A 114 -8.61 11.39 -5.62
N LYS A 115 -7.28 11.41 -5.70
CA LYS A 115 -6.51 11.55 -6.93
C LYS A 115 -5.66 10.31 -7.12
N GLU A 116 -5.88 9.65 -8.24
CA GLU A 116 -5.31 8.33 -8.50
C GLU A 116 -3.79 8.40 -8.63
N GLY A 117 -3.14 7.31 -8.23
CA GLY A 117 -1.74 7.02 -8.46
C GLY A 117 -1.58 5.57 -8.86
N LEU A 118 -0.48 5.20 -9.51
CA LEU A 118 -0.19 3.79 -9.77
C LEU A 118 0.00 3.06 -8.43
N SER A 119 -0.58 1.88 -8.30
CA SER A 119 -0.41 1.04 -7.11
C SER A 119 0.84 0.16 -7.24
N PHE A 120 0.97 -0.83 -6.36
CA PHE A 120 1.97 -1.89 -6.51
C PHE A 120 1.53 -2.97 -7.52
N LEU A 121 0.23 -3.06 -7.83
CA LEU A 121 -0.33 -4.11 -8.69
C LEU A 121 0.16 -3.98 -10.13
N GLU A 122 0.19 -2.76 -10.69
CA GLU A 122 0.61 -2.56 -12.08
C GLU A 122 2.07 -2.98 -12.32
N PRO A 123 3.04 -2.62 -11.44
CA PRO A 123 4.37 -3.23 -11.47
C PRO A 123 4.36 -4.75 -11.37
N VAL A 124 3.62 -5.34 -10.43
CA VAL A 124 3.56 -6.82 -10.28
C VAL A 124 3.03 -7.49 -11.55
N PHE A 125 1.98 -6.96 -12.17
CA PHE A 125 1.46 -7.47 -13.44
C PHE A 125 2.51 -7.40 -14.54
N THR A 126 3.28 -6.31 -14.59
CA THR A 126 4.36 -6.13 -15.57
C THR A 126 5.49 -7.15 -15.35
N THR A 127 5.94 -7.30 -14.10
CA THR A 127 7.01 -8.21 -13.70
C THR A 127 6.64 -9.67 -13.98
N LEU A 128 5.43 -10.07 -13.63
CA LEU A 128 4.94 -11.44 -13.81
C LEU A 128 4.30 -11.69 -15.19
N ARG A 129 4.16 -10.65 -16.03
CA ARG A 129 3.48 -10.69 -17.34
C ARG A 129 2.06 -11.23 -17.26
N LEU A 130 1.30 -10.75 -16.28
CA LEU A 130 -0.07 -11.18 -16.00
C LEU A 130 -1.09 -10.26 -16.65
N ASP A 131 -2.22 -10.84 -17.07
CA ASP A 131 -3.46 -10.13 -17.33
C ASP A 131 -4.43 -10.40 -16.17
N PRO A 132 -4.82 -9.39 -15.37
CA PRO A 132 -5.68 -9.60 -14.22
C PRO A 132 -7.13 -9.94 -14.59
N VAL A 133 -7.55 -9.72 -15.85
CA VAL A 133 -8.95 -9.91 -16.27
C VAL A 133 -9.37 -11.38 -16.26
N ASP A 134 -8.42 -12.31 -16.40
CA ASP A 134 -8.67 -13.76 -16.42
C ASP A 134 -8.83 -14.37 -15.01
N GLY A 135 -9.66 -13.72 -14.19
CA GLY A 135 -10.07 -14.26 -12.89
C GLY A 135 -9.06 -14.13 -11.75
N LEU A 136 -8.08 -13.21 -11.85
CA LEU A 136 -7.12 -12.95 -10.79
C LEU A 136 -7.80 -12.54 -9.49
N GLN A 137 -7.40 -13.20 -8.39
CA GLN A 137 -7.82 -12.86 -7.04
C GLN A 137 -6.77 -11.96 -6.39
N ILE A 138 -7.19 -10.95 -5.63
CA ILE A 138 -6.29 -10.08 -4.87
C ILE A 138 -6.76 -10.09 -3.42
N VAL A 139 -5.87 -10.49 -2.51
CA VAL A 139 -6.17 -10.61 -1.08
C VAL A 139 -5.08 -9.96 -0.24
N ASP A 140 -5.43 -9.56 0.96
CA ASP A 140 -4.48 -9.03 1.94
C ASP A 140 -3.87 -10.17 2.77
N ALA A 141 -2.56 -10.16 2.99
CA ALA A 141 -1.87 -11.18 3.78
C ALA A 141 -2.36 -11.25 5.24
N SER A 142 -2.60 -10.09 5.87
CA SER A 142 -3.03 -10.01 7.26
C SER A 142 -4.45 -10.53 7.41
N GLU A 143 -5.34 -10.14 6.51
CA GLU A 143 -6.72 -10.66 6.48
C GLU A 143 -6.72 -12.18 6.23
N LEU A 144 -5.94 -12.65 5.24
CA LEU A 144 -5.82 -14.07 4.93
C LEU A 144 -5.34 -14.89 6.13
N ALA A 145 -4.36 -14.37 6.87
CA ALA A 145 -3.81 -14.99 8.07
C ALA A 145 -4.82 -15.10 9.23
N THR A 146 -5.90 -14.31 9.24
CA THR A 146 -6.95 -14.42 10.28
C THR A 146 -7.91 -15.60 10.05
N HIS A 147 -7.90 -16.20 8.87
CA HIS A 147 -8.86 -17.23 8.51
C HIS A 147 -8.35 -18.64 8.83
N HIS A 148 -9.26 -19.51 9.26
CA HIS A 148 -8.96 -20.94 9.38
C HIS A 148 -8.97 -21.67 8.03
N HIS A 149 -9.63 -21.11 7.02
CA HIS A 149 -9.60 -21.61 5.65
C HIS A 149 -9.53 -20.43 4.68
N PRO A 150 -8.63 -20.47 3.68
CA PRO A 150 -8.47 -19.37 2.74
C PRO A 150 -9.74 -19.19 1.90
N ARG A 151 -10.17 -17.94 1.72
CA ARG A 151 -11.26 -17.59 0.79
C ARG A 151 -10.72 -17.37 -0.63
N LEU A 152 -9.94 -18.33 -1.11
CA LEU A 152 -9.36 -18.36 -2.45
C LEU A 152 -9.94 -19.54 -3.22
N ASP A 153 -10.23 -19.32 -4.49
CA ASP A 153 -10.43 -20.38 -5.48
C ASP A 153 -9.05 -20.90 -5.91
N PRO A 154 -8.65 -22.14 -5.56
CA PRO A 154 -7.32 -22.66 -5.87
C PRO A 154 -7.07 -22.90 -7.36
N ASP A 155 -8.13 -22.92 -8.18
CA ASP A 155 -8.02 -23.06 -9.64
C ASP A 155 -7.77 -21.71 -10.34
N ARG A 156 -7.68 -20.62 -9.58
CA ARG A 156 -7.44 -19.26 -10.10
C ARG A 156 -6.15 -18.66 -9.53
N PRO A 157 -5.46 -17.81 -10.31
CA PRO A 157 -4.30 -17.12 -9.79
C PRO A 157 -4.70 -16.16 -8.66
N ALA A 158 -3.79 -15.95 -7.72
CA ALA A 158 -3.99 -15.02 -6.61
C ALA A 158 -2.75 -14.15 -6.42
N ILE A 159 -2.96 -12.90 -6.01
CA ILE A 159 -1.92 -12.06 -5.42
C ILE A 159 -2.27 -11.86 -3.95
N VAL A 160 -1.38 -12.28 -3.07
CA VAL A 160 -1.40 -11.97 -1.65
C VAL A 160 -0.53 -10.74 -1.41
N ALA A 161 -1.18 -9.61 -1.17
CA ALA A 161 -0.56 -8.32 -0.94
C ALA A 161 -0.07 -8.15 0.51
N GLN A 162 0.76 -7.14 0.75
CA GLN A 162 1.18 -6.72 2.09
C GLN A 162 1.88 -7.82 2.91
N LEU A 163 2.64 -8.69 2.26
CA LEU A 163 3.40 -9.73 2.96
C LEU A 163 4.66 -9.12 3.59
N TYR A 164 4.50 -8.41 4.71
CA TYR A 164 5.54 -7.48 5.17
C TYR A 164 6.63 -8.08 6.06
N ASP A 165 6.44 -9.29 6.60
CA ASP A 165 7.46 -9.98 7.38
C ASP A 165 7.32 -11.51 7.35
N ARG A 166 8.32 -12.18 7.93
CA ARG A 166 8.40 -13.65 7.99
C ARG A 166 7.37 -14.27 8.93
N PHE A 167 6.93 -13.55 9.97
CA PHE A 167 5.94 -14.06 10.90
C PHE A 167 4.58 -14.17 10.22
N LEU A 168 4.17 -13.11 9.52
CA LEU A 168 2.98 -13.09 8.68
C LEU A 168 3.07 -14.12 7.56
N ALA A 169 4.23 -14.26 6.91
CA ALA A 169 4.45 -15.31 5.91
C ALA A 169 4.25 -16.73 6.45
N SER A 170 4.61 -16.98 7.71
CA SER A 170 4.37 -18.27 8.36
C SER A 170 2.88 -18.52 8.59
N GLN A 171 2.13 -17.48 8.98
CA GLN A 171 0.67 -17.56 9.15
C GLN A 171 -0.04 -17.77 7.81
N VAL A 172 0.31 -16.99 6.78
CA VAL A 172 -0.22 -17.14 5.42
C VAL A 172 0.08 -18.55 4.89
N LYS A 173 1.30 -19.06 5.06
CA LYS A 173 1.66 -20.43 4.67
C LYS A 173 0.74 -21.46 5.32
N ALA A 174 0.49 -21.34 6.63
CA ALA A 174 -0.36 -22.28 7.36
C ALA A 174 -1.78 -22.34 6.78
N VAL A 175 -2.34 -21.18 6.41
CA VAL A 175 -3.67 -21.09 5.79
C VAL A 175 -3.67 -21.66 4.37
N LEU A 176 -2.64 -21.38 3.57
CA LEU A 176 -2.55 -21.87 2.18
C LEU A 176 -2.39 -23.39 2.09
N LEU A 177 -1.74 -24.03 3.07
CA LEU A 177 -1.57 -25.49 3.12
C LEU A 177 -2.88 -26.28 3.24
N ASP A 178 -4.00 -25.61 3.57
CA ASP A 178 -5.32 -26.25 3.58
C ASP A 178 -5.90 -26.48 2.17
N ILE A 179 -5.46 -25.70 1.17
CA ILE A 179 -5.99 -25.76 -0.20
C ILE A 179 -4.92 -26.08 -1.25
N TYR A 180 -3.64 -25.94 -0.92
CA TYR A 180 -2.51 -26.24 -1.80
C TYR A 180 -1.57 -27.28 -1.18
N PRO A 181 -0.98 -28.18 -1.98
CA PRO A 181 0.07 -29.09 -1.50
C PRO A 181 1.33 -28.32 -1.09
N GLU A 182 2.15 -28.92 -0.23
CA GLU A 182 3.37 -28.27 0.30
C GLU A 182 4.39 -27.89 -0.79
N GLU A 183 4.42 -28.64 -1.89
CA GLU A 183 5.28 -28.39 -3.06
C GLU A 183 4.66 -27.40 -4.07
N HIS A 184 3.48 -26.85 -3.79
CA HIS A 184 2.83 -25.90 -4.71
C HIS A 184 3.78 -24.73 -5.02
N PRO A 185 4.04 -24.44 -6.31
CA PRO A 185 4.96 -23.40 -6.68
C PRO A 185 4.36 -22.03 -6.39
N LEU A 186 5.11 -21.20 -5.70
CA LEU A 186 4.79 -19.81 -5.41
C LEU A 186 5.84 -18.91 -6.01
N THR A 187 5.49 -17.65 -6.24
CA THR A 187 6.42 -16.61 -6.67
C THR A 187 6.33 -15.39 -5.76
N LEU A 188 7.44 -15.06 -5.12
CA LEU A 188 7.60 -13.79 -4.42
C LEU A 188 8.06 -12.73 -5.42
N VAL A 189 7.38 -11.58 -5.41
CA VAL A 189 7.80 -10.37 -6.10
C VAL A 189 8.11 -9.31 -5.05
N ILE A 190 9.37 -8.89 -5.01
CA ILE A 190 9.90 -7.97 -4.00
C ILE A 190 10.23 -6.66 -4.68
N GLY A 191 9.74 -5.53 -4.16
CA GLY A 191 10.12 -4.21 -4.66
C GLY A 191 9.72 -3.99 -6.13
N ALA A 192 8.56 -4.51 -6.55
CA ALA A 192 8.09 -4.42 -7.93
C ALA A 192 8.10 -2.97 -8.45
N GLY A 193 8.67 -2.76 -9.64
CA GLY A 193 8.78 -1.44 -10.27
C GLY A 193 9.86 -0.54 -9.67
N THR A 194 10.70 -1.05 -8.76
CA THR A 194 11.83 -0.33 -8.18
C THR A 194 13.18 -0.87 -8.68
N ALA A 195 14.27 -0.16 -8.40
CA ALA A 195 15.62 -0.66 -8.69
C ALA A 195 16.02 -1.90 -7.86
N GLN A 196 15.23 -2.26 -6.84
CA GLN A 196 15.44 -3.43 -5.97
C GLN A 196 14.54 -4.61 -6.37
N GLU A 197 13.90 -4.55 -7.54
CA GLU A 197 13.00 -5.60 -8.01
C GLU A 197 13.69 -6.97 -8.04
N GLU A 198 13.05 -7.95 -7.41
CA GLU A 198 13.48 -9.35 -7.39
C GLU A 198 12.28 -10.28 -7.48
N VAL A 199 12.44 -11.35 -8.27
CA VAL A 199 11.43 -12.40 -8.43
C VAL A 199 12.03 -13.72 -7.99
N VAL A 200 11.38 -14.40 -7.05
CA VAL A 200 11.84 -15.67 -6.49
C VAL A 200 10.72 -16.69 -6.54
N SER A 201 10.94 -17.79 -7.25
CA SER A 201 10.02 -18.93 -7.21
C SER A 201 10.50 -19.97 -6.20
N LEU A 202 9.59 -20.43 -5.34
CA LEU A 202 9.87 -21.39 -4.27
C LEU A 202 8.60 -22.21 -3.95
N PRO A 203 8.74 -23.43 -3.40
CA PRO A 203 7.58 -24.21 -2.97
C PRO A 203 6.97 -23.62 -1.68
N LEU A 204 5.65 -23.77 -1.51
CA LEU A 204 4.89 -23.22 -0.38
C LEU A 204 5.52 -23.50 0.99
N TYR A 205 6.10 -24.69 1.22
CA TYR A 205 6.74 -25.01 2.50
C TYR A 205 7.95 -24.13 2.85
N GLU A 206 8.57 -23.45 1.87
CA GLU A 206 9.72 -22.56 2.05
C GLU A 206 9.36 -21.09 2.25
N LEU A 207 8.08 -20.71 2.13
CA LEU A 207 7.63 -19.32 2.14
C LEU A 207 8.19 -18.50 3.32
N ASP A 208 8.07 -19.01 4.55
CA ASP A 208 8.55 -18.34 5.77
C ASP A 208 10.05 -18.54 6.07
N ARG A 209 10.76 -19.28 5.21
CA ARG A 209 12.22 -19.50 5.29
C ARG A 209 12.99 -18.47 4.47
N TYR A 210 12.36 -17.87 3.47
CA TYR A 210 12.95 -16.81 2.66
C TYR A 210 13.23 -15.58 3.52
N GLN A 211 14.46 -15.04 3.43
CA GLN A 211 14.95 -14.05 4.39
C GLN A 211 14.60 -12.60 4.03
N ARG A 212 14.31 -12.32 2.75
CA ARG A 212 14.13 -10.95 2.24
C ARG A 212 12.65 -10.60 2.02
N ILE A 213 11.80 -10.99 2.96
CA ILE A 213 10.39 -10.55 2.99
C ILE A 213 10.33 -9.20 3.69
N ASP A 214 9.71 -8.23 3.05
CA ASP A 214 9.49 -6.88 3.57
C ASP A 214 8.16 -6.27 3.09
N HIS A 215 7.87 -5.06 3.54
CA HIS A 215 6.65 -4.30 3.20
C HIS A 215 6.41 -4.03 1.69
N LEU A 216 7.37 -4.34 0.81
CA LEU A 216 7.22 -4.25 -0.65
C LEU A 216 7.10 -5.64 -1.31
N THR A 217 6.89 -6.69 -0.52
CA THR A 217 6.76 -8.06 -1.00
C THR A 217 5.30 -8.40 -1.28
N SER A 218 5.05 -8.94 -2.47
CA SER A 218 3.81 -9.59 -2.87
C SER A 218 4.06 -11.06 -3.16
N LEU A 219 3.11 -11.91 -2.81
CA LEU A 219 3.12 -13.33 -3.14
C LEU A 219 2.12 -13.59 -4.27
N TYR A 220 2.55 -14.40 -5.24
CA TYR A 220 1.73 -14.95 -6.31
C TYR A 220 1.70 -16.47 -6.23
#